data_AF-A0A444IT59-F1
#
_entry.id   AF-A0A444IT59-F1
#
_cell.length_a   1.000
_cell.length_b   1.000
_cell.length_c   1.000
_cell.angle_alpha   90.00
_cell.angle_beta   90.00
_cell.angle_gamma   90.00
#
_symmetry.space_group_name_H-M   'P 1'
#
loop_
_entity.id
_entity.type
_entity.pdbx_description
1 polymer ?
#
loop_
_entity_poly.entity_id
_entity_poly.type
_entity_poly.pdbx_seq_one_letter_code
_entity_poly.pdbx_strand_id
1 'polypeptide(L)'
;MTGEQQNPKATSPPAFGEILINPQAGTSDNEKKKSAPPPEPKKTRKQQKKPQKSKGRSKKKALRCSLILILLPTILFFTYLAAARFFLPYYIQEKLAEQYSQQLHRPVTVTQVDFDPFTFDLHLAGIHIGPEFDRQNEDEPALCRIATLDTRLRPQELLQRRIVFEDVQIKGMQAEVIRRADGSFTDLGLTKKDKAEMANHALLPKGVRIDGLSLTDSMLVLRDATSGHKYLLDEITFSLPSAASAALKNGETEPALHALVNGNPIEIRGQRQVRPDGSSATRLVLQLNDVDPQQILDCFQA
;
A
#
# COMPACT_ATOMS: atom_id res chain seq x y z
N MET A 1 74.77 -14.25 -10.02
CA MET A 1 75.15 -14.73 -11.37
C MET A 1 74.08 -15.69 -11.85
N THR A 2 73.76 -15.64 -13.15
CA THR A 2 73.07 -16.66 -13.97
C THR A 2 71.58 -16.95 -13.70
N GLY A 3 70.74 -16.87 -14.75
CA GLY A 3 69.41 -17.51 -14.80
C GLY A 3 68.30 -16.72 -15.52
N GLU A 4 68.28 -16.72 -16.86
CA GLU A 4 67.09 -16.39 -17.69
C GLU A 4 65.89 -17.35 -17.37
N GLN A 5 64.61 -17.10 -17.69
CA GLN A 5 64.06 -16.76 -19.01
C GLN A 5 62.56 -16.30 -18.95
N GLN A 6 61.88 -16.21 -20.11
CA GLN A 6 60.75 -15.29 -20.36
C GLN A 6 59.35 -15.93 -20.61
N ASN A 7 58.30 -15.18 -20.20
CA ASN A 7 56.98 -15.00 -20.86
C ASN A 7 55.87 -16.11 -20.73
N PRO A 8 54.60 -15.93 -21.24
CA PRO A 8 53.47 -15.63 -20.35
C PRO A 8 52.16 -16.44 -20.63
N LYS A 9 51.12 -16.37 -19.77
CA LYS A 9 49.71 -16.54 -20.23
C LYS A 9 48.59 -16.15 -19.25
N ALA A 10 47.41 -15.95 -19.87
CA ALA A 10 46.04 -16.15 -19.35
C ALA A 10 45.26 -14.94 -18.78
N THR A 11 44.77 -14.14 -19.73
CA THR A 11 43.67 -13.16 -19.65
C THR A 11 42.36 -13.70 -19.06
N SER A 12 41.58 -12.79 -18.46
CA SER A 12 40.23 -12.94 -17.90
C SER A 12 39.15 -13.50 -18.86
N PRO A 13 38.05 -14.09 -18.34
CA PRO A 13 36.94 -14.59 -19.15
C PRO A 13 36.01 -13.46 -19.68
N PRO A 14 35.39 -13.63 -20.87
CA PRO A 14 34.51 -12.63 -21.48
C PRO A 14 33.04 -12.68 -21.00
N ALA A 15 32.33 -11.57 -21.22
CA ALA A 15 30.94 -11.35 -20.83
C ALA A 15 29.90 -11.97 -21.80
N PHE A 16 28.66 -12.11 -21.32
CA PHE A 16 27.53 -12.69 -22.05
C PHE A 16 26.87 -11.72 -23.04
N GLY A 17 26.77 -12.14 -24.30
CA GLY A 17 25.50 -12.26 -25.02
C GLY A 17 24.70 -11.01 -25.41
N GLU A 18 24.97 -10.47 -26.60
CA GLU A 18 23.93 -9.86 -27.46
C GLU A 18 23.74 -10.69 -28.73
N ILE A 19 22.48 -10.92 -29.12
CA ILE A 19 22.12 -11.66 -30.35
C ILE A 19 21.40 -10.70 -31.29
N LEU A 20 22.04 -10.38 -32.41
CA LEU A 20 21.42 -9.68 -33.54
C LEU A 20 21.48 -10.59 -34.77
N ILE A 21 20.32 -11.11 -35.19
CA ILE A 21 20.19 -11.90 -36.42
C ILE A 21 19.58 -11.00 -37.50
N ASN A 22 20.40 -10.64 -38.50
CA ASN A 22 19.93 -10.11 -39.78
C ASN A 22 20.37 -11.09 -40.89
N PRO A 23 19.46 -11.67 -41.69
CA PRO A 23 19.83 -12.69 -42.67
C PRO A 23 20.06 -12.09 -44.06
N GLN A 24 21.23 -12.33 -44.66
CA GLN A 24 21.35 -12.57 -46.10
C GLN A 24 22.75 -13.06 -46.51
N ALA A 25 22.80 -14.18 -47.24
CA ALA A 25 23.55 -14.39 -48.49
C ALA A 25 23.90 -15.87 -48.68
N GLY A 26 23.51 -16.42 -49.83
CA GLY A 26 23.90 -17.75 -50.30
C GLY A 26 23.89 -17.77 -51.83
N THR A 27 25.01 -17.36 -52.43
CA THR A 27 25.35 -17.55 -53.85
C THR A 27 25.70 -19.04 -54.12
N SER A 28 25.80 -19.57 -55.34
CA SER A 28 26.18 -18.97 -56.64
C SER A 28 25.46 -19.73 -57.82
N ASP A 29 25.83 -19.71 -59.11
CA ASP A 29 27.03 -19.24 -59.83
C ASP A 29 26.77 -18.86 -61.32
N ASN A 30 27.84 -18.85 -62.11
CA ASN A 30 28.03 -18.51 -63.52
C ASN A 30 27.65 -19.68 -64.50
N GLU A 31 27.48 -19.50 -65.81
CA GLU A 31 28.49 -18.90 -66.71
C GLU A 31 28.01 -18.59 -68.17
N LYS A 32 28.41 -17.41 -68.71
CA LYS A 32 28.61 -17.00 -70.15
C LYS A 32 27.44 -17.19 -71.18
N LYS A 33 27.29 -16.39 -72.25
CA LYS A 33 28.23 -15.49 -72.98
C LYS A 33 27.49 -14.37 -73.76
N LYS A 34 28.18 -13.25 -73.98
CA LYS A 34 27.83 -11.99 -74.69
C LYS A 34 27.01 -12.09 -76.02
N SER A 35 26.15 -11.09 -76.28
CA SER A 35 26.27 -10.08 -77.38
C SER A 35 25.19 -8.97 -77.31
N ALA A 36 25.50 -7.77 -77.81
CA ALA A 36 24.65 -6.55 -77.86
C ALA A 36 25.19 -5.61 -78.99
N PRO A 37 24.56 -4.46 -79.39
CA PRO A 37 23.46 -3.70 -78.76
C PRO A 37 22.38 -3.21 -79.81
N PRO A 38 21.66 -2.05 -79.75
CA PRO A 38 20.23 -1.96 -80.16
C PRO A 38 19.99 -0.92 -81.32
N PRO A 39 18.78 -0.33 -81.64
CA PRO A 39 18.01 0.59 -80.75
C PRO A 39 16.46 0.77 -80.95
N GLU A 40 15.80 1.31 -79.90
CA GLU A 40 14.74 2.35 -79.92
C GLU A 40 13.25 2.14 -80.41
N PRO A 41 12.29 3.02 -80.00
CA PRO A 41 10.92 2.59 -79.61
C PRO A 41 9.75 3.16 -80.45
N LYS A 42 8.54 2.58 -80.31
CA LYS A 42 7.26 3.26 -80.65
C LYS A 42 6.12 2.98 -79.64
N LYS A 43 5.30 4.02 -79.40
CA LYS A 43 4.15 4.04 -78.47
C LYS A 43 2.81 3.75 -79.17
N THR A 44 1.81 3.44 -78.33
CA THR A 44 0.36 3.72 -78.48
C THR A 44 -0.51 2.94 -79.48
N ARG A 45 -1.52 2.24 -78.95
CA ARG A 45 -2.94 2.60 -79.17
C ARG A 45 -3.83 2.25 -77.95
N LYS A 46 -4.97 2.95 -77.82
CA LYS A 46 -5.86 2.97 -76.64
C LYS A 46 -7.01 1.95 -76.76
N GLN A 47 -7.43 1.36 -75.63
CA GLN A 47 -8.84 1.04 -75.31
C GLN A 47 -9.03 1.33 -73.79
N GLN A 48 -9.68 2.41 -73.34
CA GLN A 48 -11.11 2.76 -73.30
C GLN A 48 -11.74 2.46 -71.91
N LYS A 49 -11.95 3.53 -71.11
CA LYS A 49 -12.53 3.50 -69.75
C LYS A 49 -14.06 3.40 -69.75
N LYS A 50 -14.65 2.70 -68.76
CA LYS A 50 -15.90 3.04 -68.02
C LYS A 50 -16.19 1.95 -66.94
N PRO A 51 -16.95 2.22 -65.87
CA PRO A 51 -16.68 3.21 -64.83
C PRO A 51 -16.67 2.60 -63.40
N GLN A 52 -16.16 3.33 -62.41
CA GLN A 52 -16.27 2.92 -60.99
C GLN A 52 -17.73 2.87 -60.53
N LYS A 53 -18.17 1.76 -59.91
CA LYS A 53 -19.35 1.72 -59.03
C LYS A 53 -18.93 1.90 -57.57
N SER A 54 -19.54 2.86 -56.89
CA SER A 54 -19.15 3.32 -55.57
C SER A 54 -19.50 2.34 -54.44
N LYS A 55 -18.50 1.74 -53.77
CA LYS A 55 -18.68 1.08 -52.45
C LYS A 55 -18.80 2.13 -51.31
N GLY A 56 -19.73 3.08 -51.45
CA GLY A 56 -19.92 4.20 -50.52
C GLY A 56 -20.67 3.87 -49.23
N ARG A 57 -21.46 2.77 -49.20
CA ARG A 57 -22.36 2.46 -48.07
C ARG A 57 -21.73 1.69 -46.90
N SER A 58 -20.57 1.05 -47.09
CA SER A 58 -19.94 0.21 -46.04
C SER A 58 -19.18 1.00 -44.98
N LYS A 59 -18.47 2.08 -45.38
CA LYS A 59 -17.63 2.87 -44.46
C LYS A 59 -18.42 3.43 -43.27
N LYS A 60 -19.68 3.87 -43.45
CA LYS A 60 -20.51 4.38 -42.34
C LYS A 60 -20.94 3.31 -41.33
N LYS A 61 -21.03 2.02 -41.72
CA LYS A 61 -21.30 0.92 -40.77
C LYS A 61 -20.02 0.50 -40.04
N ALA A 62 -18.90 0.35 -40.75
CA ALA A 62 -17.60 0.05 -40.15
C ALA A 62 -17.15 1.13 -39.15
N LEU A 63 -17.31 2.42 -39.49
CA LEU A 63 -17.00 3.53 -38.60
C LEU A 63 -17.91 3.55 -37.35
N ARG A 64 -19.19 3.17 -37.49
CA ARG A 64 -20.11 3.06 -36.34
C ARG A 64 -19.75 1.88 -35.42
N CYS A 65 -19.38 0.72 -35.96
CA CYS A 65 -18.90 -0.40 -35.14
C CYS A 65 -17.56 -0.06 -34.44
N SER A 66 -16.64 0.63 -35.13
CA SER A 66 -15.40 1.14 -34.53
C SER A 66 -15.66 2.18 -33.45
N LEU A 67 -16.60 3.11 -33.66
CA LEU A 67 -17.05 4.06 -32.64
C LEU A 67 -17.64 3.32 -31.42
N ILE A 68 -18.52 2.34 -31.61
CA ILE A 68 -19.10 1.55 -30.50
C ILE A 68 -18.02 0.76 -29.75
N LEU A 69 -17.04 0.18 -30.44
CA LEU A 69 -15.91 -0.51 -29.83
C LEU A 69 -14.99 0.39 -28.98
N ILE A 70 -15.02 1.70 -29.19
CA ILE A 70 -14.30 2.68 -28.36
C ILE A 70 -15.24 3.26 -27.29
N LEU A 71 -16.47 3.63 -27.65
CA LEU A 71 -17.48 4.19 -26.73
C LEU A 71 -17.84 3.21 -25.60
N LEU A 72 -17.95 1.92 -25.88
CA LEU A 72 -18.31 0.93 -24.85
C LEU A 72 -17.26 0.83 -23.73
N PRO A 73 -15.95 0.60 -23.99
CA PRO A 73 -14.95 0.62 -22.93
C PRO A 73 -14.76 2.02 -22.33
N THR A 74 -14.90 3.11 -23.09
CA THR A 74 -14.86 4.47 -22.53
C THR A 74 -15.99 4.72 -21.54
N ILE A 75 -17.23 4.36 -21.87
CA ILE A 75 -18.38 4.45 -20.95
C ILE A 75 -18.13 3.57 -19.72
N LEU A 76 -17.73 2.31 -19.92
CA LEU A 76 -17.47 1.38 -18.81
C LEU A 76 -16.38 1.92 -17.86
N PHE A 77 -15.32 2.50 -18.42
CA PHE A 77 -14.23 3.12 -17.67
C PHE A 77 -14.70 4.35 -16.87
N PHE A 78 -15.43 5.29 -17.48
CA PHE A 78 -16.00 6.43 -16.75
C PHE A 78 -17.03 5.99 -15.70
N THR A 79 -17.84 4.97 -15.97
CA THR A 79 -18.75 4.38 -14.98
C THR A 79 -17.99 3.73 -13.83
N TYR A 80 -16.88 3.04 -14.08
CA TYR A 80 -16.00 2.49 -13.04
C TYR A 80 -15.39 3.60 -12.19
N LEU A 81 -14.84 4.66 -12.79
CA LEU A 81 -14.27 5.80 -12.05
C LEU A 81 -15.31 6.49 -11.18
N ALA A 82 -16.51 6.76 -11.72
CA ALA A 82 -17.61 7.34 -10.95
C ALA A 82 -18.07 6.41 -9.82
N ALA A 83 -18.22 5.11 -10.09
CA ALA A 83 -18.57 4.13 -9.06
C ALA A 83 -17.52 4.08 -7.96
N ALA A 84 -16.23 3.95 -8.27
CA ALA A 84 -15.17 3.93 -7.27
C ALA A 84 -15.12 5.24 -6.46
N ARG A 85 -15.32 6.39 -7.10
CA ARG A 85 -15.25 7.71 -6.45
C ARG A 85 -16.48 8.06 -5.60
N PHE A 86 -17.67 7.54 -5.90
CA PHE A 86 -18.91 7.85 -5.17
C PHE A 86 -19.44 6.70 -4.32
N PHE A 87 -19.42 5.46 -4.84
CA PHE A 87 -19.93 4.28 -4.12
C PHE A 87 -19.00 3.86 -2.98
N LEU A 88 -17.68 3.96 -3.13
CA LEU A 88 -16.76 3.52 -2.09
C LEU A 88 -16.79 4.45 -0.85
N PRO A 89 -16.75 5.80 -0.97
CA PRO A 89 -16.99 6.68 0.18
C PRO A 89 -18.33 6.42 0.87
N TYR A 90 -19.42 6.34 0.11
CA TYR A 90 -20.75 6.07 0.66
C TYR A 90 -20.81 4.73 1.41
N TYR A 91 -20.21 3.68 0.86
CA TYR A 91 -20.15 2.37 1.51
C TYR A 91 -19.34 2.39 2.82
N ILE A 92 -18.23 3.14 2.87
CA ILE A 92 -17.40 3.29 4.07
C ILE A 92 -18.14 4.11 5.14
N GLN A 93 -18.74 5.24 4.77
CA GLN A 93 -19.42 6.14 5.70
C GLN A 93 -20.70 5.54 6.31
N GLU A 94 -21.49 4.81 5.51
CA GLU A 94 -22.73 4.19 5.97
C GLU A 94 -22.50 2.78 6.50
N LYS A 95 -22.11 1.84 5.62
CA LYS A 95 -22.17 0.41 5.93
C LYS A 95 -20.98 -0.10 6.74
N LEU A 96 -19.78 0.39 6.46
CA LEU A 96 -18.60 -0.02 7.22
C LEU A 96 -18.62 0.59 8.63
N ALA A 97 -19.02 1.87 8.75
CA ALA A 97 -19.23 2.53 10.04
C ALA A 97 -20.32 1.85 10.86
N GLU A 98 -21.49 1.55 10.29
CA GLU A 98 -22.57 0.81 10.97
C GLU A 98 -22.10 -0.58 11.45
N GLN A 99 -21.36 -1.32 10.64
CA GLN A 99 -20.86 -2.65 11.01
C GLN A 99 -19.84 -2.59 12.16
N TYR A 100 -18.84 -1.70 12.07
CA TYR A 100 -17.89 -1.52 13.19
C TYR A 100 -18.57 -0.93 14.42
N SER A 101 -19.61 -0.11 14.24
CA SER A 101 -20.38 0.45 15.33
C SER A 101 -21.11 -0.63 16.13
N GLN A 102 -21.69 -1.62 15.44
CA GLN A 102 -22.27 -2.80 16.07
C GLN A 102 -21.20 -3.68 16.74
N GLN A 103 -20.06 -3.92 16.09
CA GLN A 103 -18.98 -4.75 16.65
C GLN A 103 -18.34 -4.13 17.91
N LEU A 104 -18.13 -2.81 17.91
CA LEU A 104 -17.55 -2.06 19.02
C LEU A 104 -18.59 -1.60 20.06
N HIS A 105 -19.88 -1.89 19.84
CA HIS A 105 -21.02 -1.42 20.65
C HIS A 105 -21.01 0.11 20.90
N ARG A 106 -20.49 0.87 19.92
CA ARG A 106 -20.19 2.32 20.01
C ARG A 106 -20.51 3.01 18.69
N PRO A 107 -21.00 4.26 18.67
CA PRO A 107 -21.22 4.98 17.42
C PRO A 107 -19.87 5.30 16.76
N VAL A 108 -19.64 4.73 15.58
CA VAL A 108 -18.49 5.04 14.72
C VAL A 108 -18.99 5.96 13.61
N THR A 109 -18.29 7.07 13.37
CA THR A 109 -18.61 8.02 12.31
C THR A 109 -17.33 8.41 11.55
N VAL A 110 -17.46 8.69 10.26
CA VAL A 110 -16.35 9.14 9.40
C VAL A 110 -16.82 10.33 8.58
N THR A 111 -16.27 11.51 8.88
CA THR A 111 -16.76 12.79 8.33
C THR A 111 -16.54 12.90 6.82
N GLN A 112 -15.37 12.48 6.34
CA GLN A 112 -15.00 12.56 4.93
C GLN A 112 -14.22 11.31 4.52
N VAL A 113 -14.52 10.80 3.33
CA VAL A 113 -13.83 9.66 2.72
C VAL A 113 -13.56 9.98 1.25
N ASP A 114 -12.29 9.92 0.88
CA ASP A 114 -11.79 10.19 -0.45
C ASP A 114 -11.01 8.98 -0.95
N PHE A 115 -11.37 8.47 -2.12
CA PHE A 115 -10.64 7.41 -2.80
C PHE A 115 -10.19 7.86 -4.19
N ASP A 116 -8.96 7.55 -4.56
CA ASP A 116 -8.42 7.70 -5.91
C ASP A 116 -8.34 6.32 -6.60
N PRO A 117 -9.15 6.06 -7.64
CA PRO A 117 -9.16 4.77 -8.34
C PRO A 117 -7.96 4.51 -9.25
N PHE A 118 -7.07 5.49 -9.46
CA PHE A 118 -5.85 5.34 -10.24
C PHE A 118 -4.66 4.97 -9.37
N THR A 119 -4.45 5.67 -8.25
CA THR A 119 -3.35 5.40 -7.31
C THR A 119 -3.70 4.35 -6.27
N PHE A 120 -5.00 4.05 -6.10
CA PHE A 120 -5.55 3.24 -5.02
C PHE A 120 -5.30 3.83 -3.62
N ASP A 121 -5.06 5.14 -3.54
CA ASP A 121 -4.97 5.87 -2.29
C ASP A 121 -6.36 6.12 -1.69
N LEU A 122 -6.48 5.89 -0.39
CA LEU A 122 -7.68 6.03 0.42
C LEU A 122 -7.38 6.97 1.59
N HIS A 123 -8.11 8.07 1.65
CA HIS A 123 -7.99 9.10 2.67
C HIS A 123 -9.31 9.19 3.43
N LEU A 124 -9.25 9.07 4.76
CA LEU A 124 -10.36 9.29 5.67
C LEU A 124 -10.02 10.49 6.55
N ALA A 125 -10.98 11.36 6.82
CA ALA A 125 -10.80 12.47 7.75
C ALA A 125 -11.98 12.58 8.73
N GLY A 126 -11.68 13.01 9.94
CA GLY A 126 -12.65 13.14 11.03
C GLY A 126 -13.33 11.81 11.36
N ILE A 127 -12.54 10.78 11.68
CA ILE A 127 -13.05 9.51 12.22
C ILE A 127 -13.28 9.72 13.72
N HIS A 128 -14.47 9.33 14.20
CA HIS A 128 -14.83 9.44 15.60
C HIS A 128 -15.51 8.18 16.11
N ILE A 129 -14.98 7.63 17.20
CA ILE A 129 -15.55 6.52 17.97
C ILE A 129 -16.08 7.12 19.27
N GLY A 130 -17.40 7.17 19.40
CA GLY A 130 -18.08 7.72 20.57
C GLY A 130 -18.11 6.76 21.78
N PRO A 131 -18.82 7.17 22.86
CA PRO A 131 -18.99 6.35 24.05
C PRO A 131 -19.92 5.16 23.80
N GLU A 132 -19.91 4.19 24.72
CA GLU A 132 -20.70 2.94 24.63
C GLU A 132 -22.21 3.20 24.52
N PHE A 133 -22.92 2.37 23.76
CA PHE A 133 -24.37 2.52 23.59
C PHE A 133 -25.14 2.28 24.91
N ASP A 134 -24.71 1.32 25.72
CA ASP A 134 -25.37 0.92 26.99
C ASP A 134 -24.72 1.58 28.22
N ARG A 135 -24.32 2.85 28.07
CA ARG A 135 -23.61 3.61 29.10
C ARG A 135 -24.50 3.95 30.30
N GLN A 136 -24.10 3.49 31.48
CA GLN A 136 -24.73 3.86 32.76
C GLN A 136 -24.33 5.26 33.26
N ASN A 137 -23.19 5.80 32.79
CA ASN A 137 -22.73 7.15 33.06
C ASN A 137 -22.76 7.98 31.77
N GLU A 138 -23.41 9.14 31.79
CA GLU A 138 -23.50 10.00 30.61
C GLU A 138 -22.20 10.77 30.32
N ASP A 139 -21.34 10.95 31.33
CA ASP A 139 -20.10 11.73 31.31
C ASP A 139 -18.87 10.97 30.76
N GLU A 140 -19.01 9.72 30.29
CA GLU A 140 -17.86 8.96 29.79
C GLU A 140 -17.35 9.56 28.46
N PRO A 141 -16.06 9.95 28.37
CA PRO A 141 -15.52 10.61 27.19
C PRO A 141 -15.54 9.67 25.98
N ALA A 142 -15.51 10.25 24.79
CA ALA A 142 -15.43 9.46 23.58
C ALA A 142 -14.06 8.77 23.46
N LEU A 143 -14.10 7.45 23.23
CA LEU A 143 -12.94 6.57 23.08
C LEU A 143 -11.83 7.17 22.21
N CYS A 144 -12.16 7.50 20.96
CA CYS A 144 -11.15 7.86 19.97
C CYS A 144 -11.64 8.91 18.97
N ARG A 145 -10.73 9.81 18.59
CA ARG A 145 -10.82 10.70 17.45
C ARG A 145 -9.55 10.53 16.62
N ILE A 146 -9.66 10.46 15.30
CA ILE A 146 -8.52 10.48 14.38
C ILE A 146 -8.76 11.60 13.38
N ALA A 147 -7.80 12.52 13.27
CA ALA A 147 -7.90 13.65 12.36
C ALA A 147 -7.84 13.20 10.91
N THR A 148 -6.80 12.44 10.51
CA THR A 148 -6.74 11.77 9.21
C THR A 148 -6.21 10.34 9.31
N LEU A 149 -6.69 9.49 8.41
CA LEU A 149 -6.15 8.15 8.13
C LEU A 149 -5.93 8.02 6.63
N ASP A 150 -4.66 7.94 6.22
CA ASP A 150 -4.21 7.85 4.84
C ASP A 150 -3.65 6.44 4.59
N THR A 151 -4.00 5.76 3.50
CA THR A 151 -3.43 4.44 3.16
C THR A 151 -3.54 4.14 1.68
N ARG A 152 -2.69 3.25 1.15
CA ARG A 152 -2.77 2.75 -0.22
C ARG A 152 -3.23 1.30 -0.24
N LEU A 153 -4.10 0.93 -1.19
CA LEU A 153 -4.47 -0.47 -1.42
C LEU A 153 -3.56 -1.09 -2.50
N ARG A 154 -2.94 -2.25 -2.25
CA ARG A 154 -2.12 -2.96 -3.27
C ARG A 154 -3.02 -3.67 -4.30
N PRO A 155 -3.18 -3.17 -5.55
CA PRO A 155 -4.14 -3.72 -6.50
C PRO A 155 -3.79 -5.14 -6.99
N GLN A 156 -2.50 -5.51 -6.93
CA GLN A 156 -2.02 -6.85 -7.32
C GLN A 156 -2.59 -7.96 -6.42
N GLU A 157 -2.86 -7.66 -5.14
CA GLU A 157 -3.38 -8.63 -4.16
C GLU A 157 -4.89 -8.87 -4.35
N LEU A 158 -5.60 -7.88 -4.92
CA LEU A 158 -7.04 -8.01 -5.24
C LEU A 158 -7.30 -9.14 -6.24
N LEU A 159 -6.35 -9.41 -7.16
CA LEU A 159 -6.39 -10.57 -8.07
C LEU A 159 -6.37 -11.90 -7.31
N GLN A 160 -5.71 -11.94 -6.14
CA GLN A 160 -5.67 -13.09 -5.23
C GLN A 160 -6.81 -13.07 -4.19
N ARG A 161 -7.79 -12.17 -4.34
CA ARG A 161 -8.89 -11.91 -3.38
C ARG A 161 -8.40 -11.52 -1.99
N ARG A 162 -7.27 -10.80 -1.92
CA ARG A 162 -6.70 -10.29 -0.68
C ARG A 162 -6.67 -8.76 -0.73
N ILE A 163 -6.98 -8.13 0.39
CA ILE A 163 -6.95 -6.67 0.54
C ILE A 163 -5.72 -6.38 1.40
N VAL A 164 -4.75 -5.67 0.84
CA VAL A 164 -3.54 -5.25 1.57
C VAL A 164 -3.50 -3.73 1.59
N PHE A 165 -3.58 -3.18 2.80
CA PHE A 165 -3.37 -1.77 3.09
C PHE A 165 -1.88 -1.55 3.33
N GLU A 166 -1.27 -0.72 2.49
CA GLU A 166 0.14 -0.32 2.56
C GLU A 166 0.27 1.04 3.26
N ASP A 167 1.37 1.19 4.01
CA ASP A 167 1.83 2.44 4.61
C ASP A 167 0.69 3.23 5.28
N VAL A 168 -0.10 2.57 6.14
CA VAL A 168 -1.22 3.20 6.85
C VAL A 168 -0.67 4.34 7.72
N GLN A 169 -1.13 5.57 7.51
CA GLN A 169 -0.72 6.75 8.26
C GLN A 169 -1.91 7.28 9.05
N ILE A 170 -1.78 7.31 10.37
CA ILE A 170 -2.78 7.83 11.28
C ILE A 170 -2.22 9.13 11.86
N LYS A 171 -2.94 10.25 11.70
CA LYS A 171 -2.50 11.57 12.17
C LYS A 171 -3.52 12.15 13.13
N GLY A 172 -3.03 12.78 14.20
CA GLY A 172 -3.90 13.42 15.19
C GLY A 172 -4.86 12.44 15.86
N MET A 173 -4.42 11.22 16.19
CA MET A 173 -5.21 10.31 17.00
C MET A 173 -5.25 10.83 18.44
N GLN A 174 -6.44 11.04 18.98
CA GLN A 174 -6.67 11.37 20.37
C GLN A 174 -7.52 10.26 20.97
N ALA A 175 -6.94 9.47 21.86
CA ALA A 175 -7.63 8.39 22.54
C ALA A 175 -7.61 8.60 24.06
N GLU A 176 -8.68 8.18 24.71
CA GLU A 176 -8.77 8.14 26.17
C GLU A 176 -9.20 6.74 26.60
N VAL A 177 -8.49 6.16 27.57
CA VAL A 177 -8.69 4.80 28.06
C VAL A 177 -8.78 4.80 29.58
N ILE A 178 -9.88 4.28 30.12
CA ILE A 178 -10.15 4.25 31.56
C ILE A 178 -10.11 2.81 32.08
N ARG A 179 -9.20 2.47 33.00
CA ARG A 179 -9.23 1.21 33.76
C ARG A 179 -10.24 1.38 34.90
N ARG A 180 -11.36 0.66 34.84
CA ARG A 180 -12.44 0.71 35.85
C ARG A 180 -12.06 -0.14 37.09
N ALA A 181 -12.77 0.07 38.19
CA ALA A 181 -12.49 -0.56 39.49
C ALA A 181 -12.69 -2.10 39.51
N ASP A 182 -13.39 -2.66 38.54
CA ASP A 182 -13.52 -4.11 38.31
C ASP A 182 -12.32 -4.71 37.54
N GLY A 183 -11.37 -3.87 37.12
CA GLY A 183 -10.22 -4.24 36.28
C GLY A 183 -10.58 -4.42 34.80
N SER A 184 -11.78 -4.00 34.37
CA SER A 184 -12.09 -3.82 32.94
C SER A 184 -11.44 -2.52 32.43
N PHE A 185 -11.21 -2.46 31.12
CA PHE A 185 -10.81 -1.22 30.46
C PHE A 185 -11.98 -0.73 29.61
N THR A 186 -12.24 0.57 29.71
CA THR A 186 -12.96 1.44 28.77
C THR A 186 -13.26 0.79 27.41
N ASP A 187 -12.20 0.43 26.69
CA ASP A 187 -12.15 0.83 25.28
C ASP A 187 -11.69 -0.23 24.28
N LEU A 188 -11.72 -1.50 24.68
CA LEU A 188 -11.30 -2.60 23.80
C LEU A 188 -12.33 -3.75 23.71
N GLY A 189 -13.46 -3.65 24.41
CA GLY A 189 -14.39 -4.78 24.60
C GLY A 189 -13.74 -5.97 25.31
N LEU A 190 -12.63 -5.74 26.02
CA LEU A 190 -11.83 -6.79 26.66
C LEU A 190 -12.24 -6.96 28.12
N THR A 191 -13.16 -7.89 28.37
CA THR A 191 -13.24 -8.51 29.68
C THR A 191 -11.99 -9.39 29.90
N LYS A 192 -11.73 -9.81 31.15
CA LYS A 192 -10.70 -10.83 31.44
C LYS A 192 -10.89 -12.14 30.67
N LYS A 193 -12.10 -12.41 30.16
CA LYS A 193 -12.44 -13.62 29.41
C LYS A 193 -11.98 -13.53 27.94
N ASP A 194 -12.12 -12.35 27.34
CA ASP A 194 -11.82 -12.12 25.91
C ASP A 194 -10.32 -12.14 25.61
N LYS A 195 -9.46 -11.88 26.61
CA LYS A 195 -8.01 -12.08 26.49
C LYS A 195 -7.62 -13.51 26.08
N ALA A 196 -8.44 -14.52 26.36
CA ALA A 196 -8.21 -15.89 25.91
C ALA A 196 -8.75 -16.16 24.48
N GLU A 197 -9.77 -15.42 24.03
CA GLU A 197 -10.42 -15.62 22.73
C GLU A 197 -9.92 -14.66 21.63
N MET A 198 -9.14 -13.63 21.99
CA MET A 198 -8.41 -12.71 21.09
C MET A 198 -7.58 -13.42 20.00
N ALA A 199 -7.17 -14.67 20.21
CA ALA A 199 -6.50 -15.47 19.18
C ALA A 199 -7.38 -15.77 17.94
N ASN A 200 -8.71 -15.66 18.07
CA ASN A 200 -9.68 -16.05 17.04
C ASN A 200 -10.50 -14.89 16.46
N HIS A 201 -10.70 -13.80 17.21
CA HIS A 201 -11.43 -12.61 16.75
C HIS A 201 -10.49 -11.58 16.12
N ALA A 202 -10.24 -11.72 14.81
CA ALA A 202 -9.57 -10.70 14.03
C ALA A 202 -10.48 -9.47 13.87
N LEU A 203 -10.03 -8.30 14.38
CA LEU A 203 -10.67 -7.00 14.16
C LEU A 203 -10.74 -6.62 12.66
N LEU A 204 -9.86 -7.22 11.84
CA LEU A 204 -9.85 -7.06 10.39
C LEU A 204 -10.61 -8.22 9.72
N PRO A 205 -11.45 -7.94 8.70
CA PRO A 205 -12.12 -8.98 7.92
C PRO A 205 -11.16 -10.02 7.32
N LYS A 206 -11.62 -11.26 7.16
CA LYS A 206 -10.81 -12.34 6.56
C LYS A 206 -10.27 -11.93 5.18
N GLY A 207 -8.95 -12.03 5.00
CA GLY A 207 -8.26 -11.65 3.76
C GLY A 207 -7.75 -10.21 3.74
N VAL A 208 -8.06 -9.39 4.75
CA VAL A 208 -7.46 -8.07 4.97
C VAL A 208 -6.10 -8.21 5.68
N ARG A 209 -5.11 -7.43 5.26
CA ARG A 209 -3.80 -7.29 5.94
C ARG A 209 -3.34 -5.83 5.90
N ILE A 210 -2.48 -5.47 6.85
CA ILE A 210 -1.77 -4.19 6.89
C ILE A 210 -0.28 -4.49 6.70
N ASP A 211 0.38 -3.74 5.81
CA ASP A 211 1.81 -3.77 5.50
C ASP A 211 2.37 -2.36 5.72
N GLY A 212 2.92 -2.14 6.92
CA GLY A 212 3.34 -0.84 7.41
C GLY A 212 2.23 -0.01 8.07
N LEU A 213 2.59 0.67 9.16
CA LEU A 213 1.73 1.51 9.97
C LEU A 213 2.56 2.66 10.54
N SER A 214 2.03 3.88 10.52
CA SER A 214 2.61 5.06 11.15
C SER A 214 1.53 5.83 11.90
N LEU A 215 1.93 6.42 13.02
CA LEU A 215 1.13 7.27 13.88
C LEU A 215 1.93 8.56 14.10
N THR A 216 1.33 9.73 13.92
CA THR A 216 1.98 11.02 14.20
C THR A 216 1.04 11.97 14.92
N ASP A 217 1.60 12.95 15.63
CA ASP A 217 0.88 14.06 16.29
C ASP A 217 -0.26 13.56 17.20
N SER A 218 -0.07 12.40 17.83
CA SER A 218 -1.12 11.67 18.51
C SER A 218 -0.97 11.72 20.04
N MET A 219 -2.08 11.55 20.74
CA MET A 219 -2.21 11.64 22.19
C MET A 219 -3.01 10.45 22.73
N LEU A 220 -2.56 9.89 23.84
CA LEU A 220 -3.27 8.85 24.60
C LEU A 220 -3.33 9.23 26.07
N VAL A 221 -4.55 9.37 26.61
CA VAL A 221 -4.79 9.55 28.03
C VAL A 221 -5.17 8.21 28.64
N LEU A 222 -4.38 7.71 29.61
CA LEU A 222 -4.77 6.57 30.43
C LEU A 222 -5.18 7.07 31.81
N ARG A 223 -6.31 6.61 32.32
CA ARG A 223 -6.71 6.81 33.73
C ARG A 223 -6.98 5.48 34.37
N ASP A 224 -6.45 5.25 35.57
CA ASP A 224 -6.88 4.13 36.40
C ASP A 224 -7.79 4.63 37.52
N ALA A 225 -9.07 4.29 37.42
CA ALA A 225 -10.07 4.61 38.44
C ALA A 225 -9.85 3.84 39.75
N THR A 226 -9.00 2.80 39.75
CA THR A 226 -8.66 2.02 40.95
C THR A 226 -7.59 2.69 41.79
N SER A 227 -6.50 3.15 41.16
CA SER A 227 -5.39 3.85 41.85
C SER A 227 -5.52 5.37 41.84
N GLY A 228 -6.38 5.94 41.00
CA GLY A 228 -6.51 7.38 40.77
C GLY A 228 -5.43 7.98 39.87
N HIS A 229 -4.48 7.17 39.36
CA HIS A 229 -3.40 7.68 38.52
C HIS A 229 -3.89 8.03 37.11
N LYS A 230 -3.35 9.13 36.58
CA LYS A 230 -3.50 9.56 35.18
C LYS A 230 -2.12 9.57 34.52
N TYR A 231 -2.02 8.92 33.38
CA TYR A 231 -0.85 8.96 32.51
C TYR A 231 -1.24 9.68 31.21
N LEU A 232 -0.42 10.64 30.80
CA LEU A 232 -0.58 11.40 29.58
C LEU A 232 0.57 11.02 28.65
N LEU A 233 0.25 10.45 27.49
CA LEU A 233 1.20 10.20 26.41
C LEU A 233 0.93 11.20 25.30
N ASP A 234 1.77 12.24 25.21
CA ASP A 234 1.69 13.28 24.18
C ASP A 234 2.72 13.03 23.06
N GLU A 235 2.55 13.73 21.94
CA GLU A 235 3.48 13.73 20.79
C GLU A 235 3.86 12.32 20.29
N ILE A 236 2.90 11.38 20.36
CA ILE A 236 3.12 9.98 19.99
C ILE A 236 3.42 9.91 18.49
N THR A 237 4.63 9.49 18.19
CA THR A 237 5.14 9.20 16.86
C THR A 237 5.54 7.73 16.80
N PHE A 238 4.77 6.90 16.12
CA PHE A 238 5.09 5.50 15.85
C PHE A 238 5.35 5.29 14.37
N SER A 239 6.31 4.42 14.06
CA SER A 239 6.59 3.94 12.72
C SER A 239 6.87 2.45 12.74
N LEU A 240 6.14 1.72 11.91
CA LEU A 240 6.38 0.34 11.52
C LEU A 240 6.44 0.36 9.99
N PRO A 241 7.62 0.24 9.37
CA PRO A 241 7.75 0.40 7.94
C PRO A 241 7.20 -0.80 7.16
N SER A 242 6.58 -0.53 6.01
CA SER A 242 6.13 -1.56 5.07
C SER A 242 7.31 -2.22 4.34
N ALA A 243 7.06 -3.39 3.75
CA ALA A 243 8.01 -4.04 2.86
C ALA A 243 8.36 -3.16 1.64
N ALA A 244 7.41 -2.36 1.14
CA ALA A 244 7.63 -1.41 0.05
C ALA A 244 8.54 -0.25 0.48
N SER A 245 8.24 0.39 1.61
CA SER A 245 9.05 1.47 2.20
C SER A 245 10.48 1.01 2.50
N ALA A 246 10.67 -0.23 2.98
CA ALA A 246 11.99 -0.80 3.24
C ALA A 246 12.80 -1.02 1.95
N ALA A 247 12.17 -1.43 0.85
CA ALA A 247 12.83 -1.58 -0.45
C ALA A 247 13.30 -0.24 -1.04
N LEU A 248 12.55 0.85 -0.80
CA LEU A 248 12.92 2.21 -1.21
C LEU A 248 14.08 2.81 -0.39
N LYS A 249 14.24 2.41 0.87
CA LYS A 249 15.24 2.96 1.82
C LYS A 249 16.44 2.02 2.07
N ASN A 250 16.81 1.20 1.09
CA ASN A 250 17.95 0.26 1.17
C ASN A 250 17.93 -0.67 2.41
N GLY A 251 16.75 -0.99 2.95
CA GLY A 251 16.58 -1.83 4.13
C GLY A 251 16.77 -1.14 5.49
N GLU A 252 17.21 0.13 5.52
CA GLU A 252 17.32 0.93 6.76
C GLU A 252 15.95 1.49 7.15
N THR A 253 15.08 0.61 7.63
CA THR A 253 13.80 1.02 8.19
C THR A 253 13.45 0.09 9.35
N GLU A 254 13.91 0.50 10.52
CA GLU A 254 13.61 -0.12 11.81
C GLU A 254 12.31 0.48 12.36
N PRO A 255 11.43 -0.31 13.00
CA PRO A 255 10.29 0.24 13.70
C PRO A 255 10.75 1.11 14.88
N ALA A 256 10.10 2.26 15.08
CA ALA A 256 10.40 3.18 16.16
C ALA A 256 9.13 3.77 16.79
N LEU A 257 9.17 4.02 18.10
CA LEU A 257 8.17 4.76 18.87
C LEU A 257 8.88 5.91 19.60
N HIS A 258 8.30 7.11 19.54
CA HIS A 258 8.65 8.26 20.36
C HIS A 258 7.36 8.79 20.99
N ALA A 259 7.42 9.21 22.26
CA ALA A 259 6.30 9.85 22.94
C ALA A 259 6.80 10.63 24.17
N LEU A 260 6.00 11.58 24.66
CA LEU A 260 6.20 12.25 25.94
C LEU A 260 5.28 11.62 26.99
N VAL A 261 5.83 10.81 27.91
CA VAL A 261 5.07 10.24 29.04
C VAL A 261 5.12 11.22 30.21
N ASN A 262 3.98 11.81 30.55
CA ASN A 262 3.84 12.85 31.57
C ASN A 262 4.83 14.02 31.37
N GLY A 263 5.12 14.35 30.10
CA GLY A 263 6.10 15.37 29.70
C GLY A 263 7.54 14.87 29.51
N ASN A 264 7.87 13.64 29.90
CA ASN A 264 9.22 13.10 29.78
C ASN A 264 9.40 12.29 28.46
N PRO A 265 10.45 12.53 27.67
CA PRO A 265 10.65 11.86 26.39
C PRO A 265 11.09 10.40 26.54
N ILE A 266 10.32 9.49 25.92
CA ILE A 266 10.67 8.09 25.75
C ILE A 266 10.91 7.79 24.27
N GLU A 267 11.88 6.93 23.97
CA GLU A 267 12.11 6.41 22.63
C GLU A 267 12.31 4.89 22.65
N ILE A 268 11.67 4.16 21.74
CA ILE A 268 11.82 2.72 21.56
C ILE A 268 12.19 2.46 20.10
N ARG A 269 13.32 1.78 19.84
CA ARG A 269 13.76 1.39 18.50
C ARG A 269 13.88 -0.12 18.38
N GLY A 270 13.30 -0.72 17.35
CA GLY A 270 13.37 -2.16 17.09
C GLY A 270 14.44 -2.50 16.06
N GLN A 271 15.64 -2.84 16.53
CA GLN A 271 16.76 -3.21 15.69
C GLN A 271 16.60 -4.60 15.09
N ARG A 272 16.74 -4.73 13.76
CA ARG A 272 16.76 -6.04 13.09
C ARG A 272 18.20 -6.49 12.88
N GLN A 273 18.66 -7.37 13.76
CA GLN A 273 20.00 -7.96 13.67
C GLN A 273 19.97 -9.22 12.80
N VAL A 274 20.36 -9.08 11.53
CA VAL A 274 20.66 -10.24 10.67
C VAL A 274 21.99 -10.83 11.11
N ARG A 275 22.00 -12.12 11.42
CA ARG A 275 23.16 -12.88 11.91
C ARG A 275 23.87 -13.55 10.72
N PRO A 276 25.19 -13.79 10.76
CA PRO A 276 25.94 -14.36 9.62
C PRO A 276 25.50 -15.75 9.14
N ASP A 277 24.70 -16.48 9.93
CA ASP A 277 24.08 -17.76 9.57
C ASP A 277 22.77 -17.60 8.74
N GLY A 278 22.39 -16.36 8.39
CA GLY A 278 21.15 -16.04 7.70
C GLY A 278 19.93 -15.97 8.62
N SER A 279 20.06 -16.29 9.91
CA SER A 279 18.98 -16.07 10.88
C SER A 279 18.82 -14.58 11.18
N SER A 280 17.62 -14.16 11.56
CA SER A 280 17.35 -12.77 11.97
C SER A 280 16.80 -12.74 13.39
N ALA A 281 17.43 -11.92 14.23
CA ALA A 281 16.92 -11.58 15.56
C ALA A 281 16.35 -10.16 15.54
N THR A 282 15.25 -9.92 16.25
CA THR A 282 14.73 -8.57 16.48
C THR A 282 15.06 -8.19 17.92
N ARG A 283 15.77 -7.08 18.11
CA ARG A 283 16.16 -6.53 19.40
C ARG A 283 15.42 -5.21 19.63
N LEU A 284 14.59 -5.15 20.66
CA LEU A 284 13.96 -3.90 21.07
C LEU A 284 14.89 -3.15 22.02
N VAL A 285 15.22 -1.90 21.66
CA VAL A 285 16.07 -0.98 22.42
C VAL A 285 15.19 0.13 22.96
N LEU A 286 14.99 0.13 24.27
CA LEU A 286 14.32 1.19 25.00
C LEU A 286 15.36 2.23 25.44
N GLN A 287 15.15 3.49 25.08
CA GLN A 287 15.93 4.64 25.52
C GLN A 287 15.01 5.52 26.37
N LEU A 288 15.41 5.75 27.62
CA LEU A 288 14.72 6.60 28.58
C LEU A 288 15.62 7.79 28.87
N ASN A 289 15.17 8.98 28.50
CA ASN A 289 15.88 10.21 28.79
C ASN A 289 15.18 10.88 29.99
N ASP A 290 15.89 11.01 31.11
CA ASP A 290 15.39 11.61 32.36
C ASP A 290 14.12 10.96 32.97
N VAL A 291 13.92 9.64 32.80
CA VAL A 291 12.82 8.88 33.43
C VAL A 291 13.31 7.78 34.37
N ASP A 292 12.74 7.71 35.58
CA ASP A 292 12.94 6.57 36.49
C ASP A 292 12.22 5.32 35.93
N PRO A 293 12.93 4.20 35.67
CA PRO A 293 12.32 2.97 35.15
C PRO A 293 11.20 2.40 36.04
N GLN A 294 11.21 2.62 37.35
CA GLN A 294 10.15 2.16 38.26
C GLN A 294 8.80 2.79 37.88
N GLN A 295 8.80 4.09 37.56
CA GLN A 295 7.61 4.87 37.25
C GLN A 295 6.90 4.42 35.96
N ILE A 296 7.62 3.72 35.07
CA ILE A 296 7.07 3.08 33.86
C ILE A 296 6.63 1.64 34.15
N LEU A 297 7.37 0.89 34.98
CA LEU A 297 7.05 -0.49 35.31
C LEU A 297 5.71 -0.62 36.07
N ASP A 298 5.39 0.35 36.94
CA ASP A 298 4.09 0.43 37.62
C ASP A 298 2.91 0.48 36.63
N CYS A 299 3.09 1.06 35.44
CA CYS A 299 2.08 1.14 34.39
C CYS A 299 1.73 -0.24 33.77
N PHE A 300 2.61 -1.25 33.94
CA PHE A 300 2.44 -2.59 33.36
C PHE A 300 2.25 -3.72 34.39
N GLN A 301 2.41 -3.46 35.70
CA GLN A 301 2.32 -4.48 36.75
C GLN A 301 1.03 -4.44 37.60
N ALA A 302 0.02 -3.64 37.22
CA ALA A 302 -1.22 -3.42 38.00
C ALA A 302 -2.55 -3.89 37.35
#